data_AF-A0A0N8WAD2-F1
#
_entry.id   AF-A0A0N8WAD2-F1
#
_cell.length_a   1.000
_cell.length_b   1.000
_cell.length_c   1.000
_cell.angle_alpha   90.00
_cell.angle_beta   90.00
_cell.angle_gamma   90.00
#
_symmetry.space_group_name_H-M   'P 1'
#
loop_
_entity.id
_entity.type
_entity.pdbx_description
1 polymer ?
#
loop_
_entity_poly.entity_id
_entity_poly.type
_entity_poly.pdbx_seq_one_letter_code
_entity_poly.pdbx_strand_id
1 'polypeptide(L)'
;MNVCDLCNVSLGADSIRYSSKQIKKAVGAGLRPDSILLNFGTALGMSKAETEQRWVQQVMSGNNDWLLCPICAARFERFIP
;
A
#
# COMPACT_ATOMS: atom_id res chain seq x y z
N MET A 1 -17.15 4.24 -4.63
CA MET A 1 -16.23 3.54 -5.55
C MET A 1 -15.21 2.83 -4.67
N ASN A 2 -15.00 1.54 -4.88
CA ASN A 2 -13.93 0.82 -4.20
C ASN A 2 -12.65 1.08 -5.00
N VAL A 3 -11.59 1.53 -4.33
CA VAL A 3 -10.28 1.80 -4.94
C VAL A 3 -9.23 0.93 -4.26
N CYS A 4 -8.18 0.60 -5.00
CA CYS A 4 -7.06 -0.18 -4.51
C CYS A 4 -6.31 0.60 -3.45
N ASP A 5 -6.17 0.06 -2.24
CA ASP A 5 -5.49 0.76 -1.13
C ASP A 5 -3.98 1.02 -1.38
N LEU A 6 -3.38 0.35 -2.38
CA LEU A 6 -1.96 0.52 -2.70
C LEU A 6 -1.67 1.45 -3.87
N CYS A 7 -2.55 1.54 -4.88
CA CYS A 7 -2.32 2.35 -6.09
C CYS A 7 -3.50 3.26 -6.47
N ASN A 8 -4.57 3.29 -5.69
CA ASN A 8 -5.76 4.12 -5.88
C ASN A 8 -6.51 3.91 -7.22
N VAL A 9 -6.24 2.82 -7.96
CA VAL A 9 -7.03 2.47 -9.15
C VAL A 9 -8.41 1.91 -8.76
N SER A 10 -9.41 2.11 -9.60
CA SER A 10 -10.75 1.53 -9.41
C SER A 10 -10.70 0.01 -9.35
N LEU A 11 -11.46 -0.57 -8.43
CA LEU A 11 -11.52 -2.02 -8.23
C LEU A 11 -12.71 -2.66 -8.95
N GLY A 12 -12.44 -3.83 -9.53
CA GLY A 12 -13.45 -4.73 -10.08
C GLY A 12 -13.83 -5.85 -9.09
N ALA A 13 -14.59 -6.81 -9.59
CA ALA A 13 -15.03 -7.99 -8.83
C ALA A 13 -13.88 -8.95 -8.45
N ASP A 14 -12.71 -8.77 -9.08
CA ASP A 14 -11.47 -9.53 -8.90
C ASP A 14 -10.55 -8.96 -7.82
N SER A 15 -11.03 -7.98 -7.04
CA SER A 15 -10.27 -7.42 -5.93
C SER A 15 -10.09 -8.42 -4.79
N ILE A 16 -8.89 -8.41 -4.20
CA ILE A 16 -8.49 -9.35 -3.15
C ILE A 16 -8.31 -8.59 -1.85
N ARG A 17 -8.95 -9.09 -0.79
CA ARG A 17 -8.87 -8.51 0.55
C ARG A 17 -7.74 -9.18 1.35
N TYR A 18 -6.90 -8.35 1.96
CA TYR A 18 -5.85 -8.76 2.88
C TYR A 18 -6.07 -8.12 4.24
N SER A 19 -5.83 -8.89 5.30
CA SER A 19 -5.93 -8.37 6.66
C SER A 19 -4.83 -7.35 6.97
N SER A 20 -5.11 -6.44 7.90
CA SER A 20 -4.10 -5.49 8.39
C SER A 20 -2.80 -6.19 8.86
N LYS A 21 -2.91 -7.39 9.43
CA LYS A 21 -1.74 -8.20 9.84
C LYS A 21 -0.87 -8.62 8.66
N GLN A 22 -1.47 -9.08 7.56
CA GLN A 22 -0.75 -9.46 6.35
C GLN A 22 -0.08 -8.23 5.71
N ILE A 23 -0.78 -7.10 5.69
CA ILE A 23 -0.23 -5.83 5.19
C ILE A 23 0.99 -5.39 5.99
N LYS A 24 0.90 -5.39 7.32
CA LYS A 24 2.03 -5.06 8.20
C LYS A 24 3.21 -6.01 8.00
N LYS A 25 2.96 -7.31 7.83
CA LYS A 25 4.00 -8.31 7.53
C LYS A 25 4.74 -7.97 6.22
N ALA A 26 4.00 -7.67 5.15
CA ALA A 26 4.60 -7.33 3.87
C ALA A 26 5.40 -6.02 3.92
N VAL A 27 4.90 -4.99 4.61
CA VAL A 27 5.62 -3.72 4.77
C VAL A 27 6.89 -3.91 5.60
N GLY A 28 6.83 -4.72 6.65
CA GLY A 28 8.01 -5.16 7.41
C GLY A 28 9.03 -5.92 6.56
N ALA A 29 8.56 -6.69 5.57
CA ALA A 29 9.39 -7.41 4.61
C ALA A 29 9.93 -6.55 3.45
N GLY A 30 9.58 -5.26 3.38
CA GLY A 30 10.11 -4.33 2.38
C GLY A 30 9.11 -3.86 1.33
N LEU A 31 7.81 -4.18 1.44
CA LEU A 31 6.79 -3.56 0.59
C LEU A 31 6.76 -2.05 0.84
N ARG A 32 6.70 -1.27 -0.24
CA ARG A 32 6.70 0.20 -0.27
C ARG A 32 5.57 0.75 -1.13
N PRO A 33 5.12 1.99 -0.91
CA PRO A 33 4.05 2.58 -1.70
C PRO A 33 4.46 2.70 -3.18
N ASP A 34 3.47 2.82 -4.07
CA ASP A 34 3.75 3.09 -5.47
C ASP A 34 4.38 4.47 -5.66
N SER A 35 5.16 4.63 -6.73
CA SER A 35 5.74 5.90 -7.17
C SER A 35 4.72 7.05 -7.27
N ILE A 36 3.48 6.75 -7.65
CA ILE A 36 2.40 7.75 -7.72
C ILE A 36 2.11 8.33 -6.33
N LEU A 37 2.02 7.48 -5.29
CA LEU A 37 1.82 7.92 -3.91
C LEU A 37 3.02 8.71 -3.39
N LEU A 38 4.24 8.33 -3.76
CA LEU A 38 5.45 9.06 -3.41
C LEU A 38 5.48 10.47 -4.03
N ASN A 39 4.96 10.63 -5.25
CA ASN A 39 4.94 11.92 -5.93
C ASN A 39 4.00 12.93 -5.26
N PHE A 40 2.91 12.48 -4.62
CA PHE A 40 2.03 13.35 -3.84
C PHE A 40 2.75 14.00 -2.65
N GLY A 41 3.54 13.23 -1.90
CA GLY A 41 4.34 13.79 -0.80
C GLY A 41 5.36 14.81 -1.27
N THR A 42 5.99 14.56 -2.43
CA THR A 42 6.92 15.53 -3.03
C THR A 42 6.26 16.83 -3.47
N ALA A 43 5.00 16.78 -3.94
CA ALA A 43 4.23 17.98 -4.26
C ALA A 43 3.92 18.85 -3.02
N LEU A 44 3.95 18.25 -1.82
CA LEU A 44 3.77 18.93 -0.54
C LEU A 44 5.11 19.36 0.11
N GLY A 45 6.21 19.29 -0.63
CA GLY A 45 7.54 19.71 -0.16
C GLY A 45 8.29 18.67 0.69
N MET A 46 7.77 17.44 0.79
CA MET A 46 8.47 16.36 1.48
C MET A 46 9.46 15.65 0.55
N SER A 47 10.56 15.12 1.08
CA SER A 47 11.39 14.20 0.32
C SER A 47 10.68 12.86 0.09
N LYS A 48 11.13 12.10 -0.92
CA LYS A 48 10.63 10.74 -1.17
C LYS A 48 10.82 9.83 0.04
N ALA A 49 11.96 9.94 0.72
CA ALA A 49 12.29 9.14 1.90
C ALA A 49 11.35 9.46 3.07
N GLU A 50 11.07 10.74 3.34
CA GLU A 50 10.11 11.13 4.38
C GLU A 50 8.69 10.67 4.04
N THR A 51 8.29 10.77 2.78
CA THR A 51 6.97 10.32 2.31
C THR A 51 6.81 8.81 2.52
N GLU A 52 7.83 8.04 2.15
CA GLU A 52 7.87 6.59 2.37
C GLU A 52 7.80 6.25 3.87
N GLN A 53 8.60 6.91 4.70
CA GLN A 53 8.60 6.68 6.15
C GLN A 53 7.24 6.98 6.78
N ARG A 54 6.60 8.09 6.41
CA ARG A 54 5.26 8.42 6.91
C ARG A 54 4.22 7.41 6.47
N TRP A 55 4.29 6.96 5.21
CA TRP A 55 3.41 5.91 4.73
C TRP A 55 3.59 4.63 5.55
N VAL A 56 4.83 4.19 5.78
CA VAL A 56 5.12 3.00 6.61
C VAL A 56 4.54 3.17 8.02
N GLN A 57 4.75 4.32 8.67
CA GLN A 57 4.18 4.61 10.00
C GLN A 57 2.64 4.53 10.00
N GLN A 58 2.00 5.07 8.96
CA GLN A 58 0.55 5.02 8.81
C GLN A 58 0.05 3.57 8.67
N VAL A 59 0.69 2.76 7.83
CA VAL A 59 0.33 1.34 7.65
C VAL A 59 0.51 0.55 8.96
N MET A 60 1.62 0.78 9.67
CA MET A 60 1.93 0.05 10.89
C MET A 60 0.98 0.40 12.05
N SER A 61 0.49 1.64 12.10
CA SER A 61 -0.49 2.09 13.09
C SER A 61 -1.94 1.75 12.73
N GLY A 62 -2.27 1.61 11.45
CA GLY A 62 -3.61 1.26 10.98
C GLY A 62 -4.03 -0.18 11.31
N ASN A 63 -5.33 -0.42 11.50
CA ASN A 63 -5.89 -1.76 11.73
C ASN A 63 -6.91 -2.20 10.66
N ASN A 64 -7.05 -1.40 9.61
CA ASN A 64 -7.99 -1.68 8.53
C ASN A 64 -7.45 -2.77 7.61
N ASP A 65 -8.35 -3.63 7.14
CA ASP A 65 -8.07 -4.54 6.04
C ASP A 65 -7.95 -3.74 4.74
N TRP A 66 -7.11 -4.24 3.83
CA TRP A 66 -6.82 -3.60 2.56
C TRP A 66 -7.43 -4.42 1.43
N LEU A 67 -7.97 -3.72 0.43
CA LEU A 67 -8.52 -4.27 -0.78
C LEU A 67 -7.60 -3.88 -1.94
N LEU A 68 -6.99 -4.90 -2.57
CA LEU A 68 -6.00 -4.72 -3.63
C LEU A 68 -6.53 -5.17 -4.98
N CYS A 69 -6.13 -4.49 -6.05
CA CYS A 69 -6.32 -4.97 -7.42
C CYS A 69 -5.39 -6.15 -7.71
N PRO A 70 -5.66 -6.99 -8.73
CA PRO A 70 -4.83 -8.17 -9.03
C PRO A 70 -3.34 -7.85 -9.24
N ILE A 71 -3.03 -6.69 -9.83
CA ILE A 71 -1.64 -6.25 -10.03
C ILE A 71 -0.95 -5.99 -8.70
N CYS A 72 -1.62 -5.30 -7.77
CA CYS A 72 -1.10 -5.01 -6.44
C CYS A 72 -1.03 -6.25 -5.56
N ALA A 73 -2.01 -7.16 -5.69
CA ALA A 73 -2.02 -8.46 -5.04
C ALA A 73 -0.80 -9.31 -5.46
N ALA A 74 -0.55 -9.45 -6.77
CA ALA A 74 0.61 -10.19 -7.28
C ALA A 74 1.96 -9.59 -6.84
N ARG A 75 2.02 -8.26 -6.67
CA ARG A 75 3.18 -7.58 -6.08
C ARG A 75 3.29 -7.85 -4.58
N PHE A 76 2.19 -7.75 -3.86
CA PHE A 76 2.07 -7.96 -2.42
C PHE A 76 2.49 -9.37 -2.02
N GLU A 77 2.06 -10.38 -2.78
CA GLU A 77 2.32 -11.79 -2.53
C GLU A 77 3.81 -12.16 -2.55
N ARG A 78 4.66 -11.34 -3.17
CA ARG A 78 6.12 -11.52 -3.13
C ARG A 78 6.73 -11.24 -1.75
N PHE A 79 5.99 -10.59 -0.86
CA PHE A 79 6.44 -10.15 0.47
C PHE A 79 5.80 -10.95 1.61
N ILE A 80 4.87 -11.85 1.30
CA ILE A 80 4.24 -12.74 2.28
C ILE A 80 4.51 -14.19 1.86
N PRO A 81 5.34 -14.94 2.61
CA PRO A 81 5.48 -16.38 2.44
C PRO A 81 4.22 -17.11 2.92
#